data_AF-A0AAN1HMZ8-F1
#
_entry.id   AF-A0AAN1HMZ8-F1
#
_cell.length_a   1.000
_cell.length_b   1.000
_cell.length_c   1.000
_cell.angle_alpha   90.00
_cell.angle_beta   90.00
_cell.angle_gamma   90.00
#
_symmetry.space_group_name_H-M   'P 1'
#
loop_
_entity.id
_entity.type
_entity.pdbx_description
1 polymer ?
#
loop_
_entity_poly.entity_id
_entity_poly.type
_entity_poly.pdbx_seq_one_letter_code
_entity_poly.pdbx_strand_id
1 'polypeptide(L)'
;MSQEKVAEEKKSVMEGFKAFLMRGNVIDLAVAVVIGAAFTSVVNSIVKGFINPIVGAFGTKDLEKYRSCLKAPCETNATGDVIHGIPILWGSVLSAVLTFLITASVVYFLMVLPMSRYLARKAAKEAQAEEEQAVADAEEIVLLREIRDELVAQRAAVHNGGGSGSSA
;
A
#
# COMPACT_ATOMS: atom_id res chain seq x y z
N MET A 1 -19.71 46.65 -19.35
CA MET A 1 -18.68 45.79 -19.98
C MET A 1 -17.60 45.28 -19.00
N SER A 2 -17.40 45.89 -17.83
CA SER A 2 -16.32 45.47 -16.89
C SER A 2 -16.66 44.31 -15.94
N GLN A 3 -17.94 43.93 -15.81
CA GLN A 3 -18.37 42.81 -14.95
C GLN A 3 -18.24 41.43 -15.63
N GLU A 4 -18.19 41.38 -16.97
CA GLU A 4 -18.19 40.12 -17.73
C GLU A 4 -16.81 39.44 -17.75
N LYS A 5 -15.73 40.23 -17.82
CA LYS A 5 -14.35 39.71 -17.83
C LYS A 5 -13.94 39.05 -16.51
N VAL A 6 -14.45 39.53 -15.37
CA VAL A 6 -14.13 38.98 -14.04
C VAL A 6 -14.77 37.60 -13.83
N ALA A 7 -15.92 37.34 -14.47
CA ALA A 7 -16.59 36.04 -14.43
C ALA A 7 -15.91 35.00 -15.32
N GLU A 8 -15.39 35.40 -16.49
CA GLU A 8 -14.62 34.52 -17.38
C GLU A 8 -13.28 34.09 -16.76
N GLU A 9 -12.56 35.01 -16.11
CA GLU A 9 -11.25 34.71 -15.50
C GLU A 9 -11.35 33.76 -14.29
N LYS A 10 -12.40 33.91 -13.45
CA LYS A 10 -12.67 32.99 -12.34
C LYS A 10 -13.05 31.58 -12.81
N LYS A 11 -13.73 31.45 -13.94
CA LYS A 11 -14.06 30.15 -14.55
C LYS A 11 -12.79 29.43 -15.01
N SER A 12 -11.88 30.15 -15.64
CA SER A 12 -10.59 29.63 -16.11
C SER A 12 -9.70 29.07 -14.99
N VAL A 13 -9.59 29.76 -13.84
CA VAL A 13 -8.78 29.27 -12.71
C VAL A 13 -9.43 28.06 -12.03
N MET A 14 -10.75 28.08 -11.85
CA MET A 14 -11.50 26.95 -11.26
C MET A 14 -11.48 25.72 -12.18
N GLU A 15 -11.61 25.91 -13.49
CA GLU A 15 -11.51 24.86 -14.50
C GLU A 15 -10.08 24.32 -14.60
N GLY A 16 -9.06 25.18 -14.54
CA GLY A 16 -7.66 24.80 -14.49
C GLY A 16 -7.30 24.01 -13.23
N PHE A 17 -7.85 24.40 -12.08
CA PHE A 17 -7.70 23.66 -10.82
C PHE A 17 -8.43 22.32 -10.85
N LYS A 18 -9.66 22.27 -11.39
CA LYS A 18 -10.40 21.02 -11.61
C LYS A 18 -9.63 20.09 -12.55
N ALA A 19 -9.10 20.61 -13.67
CA ALA A 19 -8.30 19.83 -14.61
C ALA A 19 -6.99 19.32 -13.98
N PHE A 20 -6.40 20.08 -13.05
CA PHE A 20 -5.25 19.66 -12.26
C PHE A 20 -5.59 18.54 -11.28
N LEU A 21 -6.67 18.67 -10.51
CA LEU A 21 -7.16 17.62 -9.61
C LEU A 21 -7.53 16.35 -10.38
N MET A 22 -8.19 16.47 -11.54
CA MET A 22 -8.56 15.32 -12.37
C MET A 22 -7.35 14.53 -12.92
N ARG A 23 -6.10 14.99 -12.73
CA ARG A 23 -4.93 14.11 -12.86
C ARG A 23 -4.93 13.12 -11.70
N GLY A 24 -5.37 11.88 -11.95
CA GLY A 24 -5.49 10.82 -10.94
C GLY A 24 -4.30 10.67 -10.00
N ASN A 25 -3.07 10.82 -10.51
CA ASN A 25 -1.84 10.77 -9.69
C ASN A 25 -1.78 11.80 -8.55
N VAL A 26 -2.44 12.96 -8.69
CA VAL A 26 -2.44 14.01 -7.66
C VAL A 26 -3.48 13.72 -6.58
N ILE A 27 -4.67 13.26 -6.97
CA ILE A 27 -5.74 12.90 -6.03
C ILE A 27 -5.28 11.75 -5.14
N ASP A 28 -4.70 10.69 -5.72
CA ASP A 28 -4.27 9.52 -4.96
C ASP A 28 -3.18 9.87 -3.95
N LEU A 29 -2.23 10.72 -4.34
CA LEU A 29 -1.17 11.22 -3.46
C LEU A 29 -1.75 12.10 -2.34
N ALA A 30 -2.67 13.02 -2.67
CA ALA A 30 -3.31 13.88 -1.68
C ALA A 30 -4.12 13.09 -0.65
N VAL A 31 -4.89 12.08 -1.11
CA VAL A 31 -5.65 11.19 -0.24
C VAL A 31 -4.73 10.39 0.67
N ALA A 32 -3.64 9.84 0.13
CA ALA A 32 -2.65 9.10 0.91
C ALA A 32 -2.05 9.94 2.06
N VAL A 33 -1.69 11.20 1.79
CA VAL A 33 -1.11 12.11 2.80
C VAL A 33 -2.13 12.46 3.90
N VAL A 34 -3.37 12.79 3.52
CA VAL A 34 -4.43 13.16 4.48
C VAL A 34 -4.78 11.98 5.39
N ILE A 35 -4.95 10.79 4.82
CA ILE A 35 -5.24 9.57 5.59
C ILE A 35 -4.06 9.23 6.51
N GLY A 36 -2.82 9.33 6.01
CA GLY A 36 -1.62 9.09 6.81
C GLY A 36 -1.50 10.03 8.02
N ALA A 37 -1.77 11.32 7.84
CA ALA A 37 -1.76 12.31 8.91
C ALA A 37 -2.86 12.05 9.96
N ALA A 38 -4.09 11.78 9.50
CA ALA A 38 -5.22 11.50 10.38
C ALA A 38 -4.99 10.23 11.20
N PHE A 39 -4.52 9.16 10.57
CA PHE A 39 -4.22 7.89 11.24
C PHE A 39 -3.12 8.04 12.29
N THR A 40 -2.02 8.73 11.95
CA THR A 40 -0.93 9.01 12.89
C THR A 40 -1.44 9.77 14.12
N SER A 41 -2.34 10.73 13.93
CA SER A 41 -2.97 11.47 15.04
C SER A 41 -3.79 10.57 15.98
N VAL A 42 -4.55 9.62 15.41
CA VAL A 42 -5.32 8.63 16.19
C VAL A 42 -4.39 7.75 17.03
N VAL A 43 -3.34 7.20 16.42
CA VAL A 43 -2.37 6.36 17.14
C VAL A 43 -1.67 7.15 18.24
N ASN A 44 -1.20 8.37 17.93
CA ASN A 44 -0.58 9.26 18.92
C ASN A 44 -1.50 9.54 20.11
N SER A 45 -2.80 9.74 19.86
CA SER A 45 -3.78 10.00 20.92
C SER A 45 -3.96 8.78 21.83
N ILE A 46 -3.95 7.57 21.27
CA ILE A 46 -4.01 6.31 22.04
C ILE A 46 -2.73 6.11 22.83
N VAL A 47 -1.56 6.34 22.24
CA VAL A 47 -0.28 6.19 22.93
C VAL A 47 -0.18 7.18 24.09
N LYS A 48 -0.50 8.46 23.85
CA LYS A 48 -0.48 9.48 24.91
C LYS A 48 -1.54 9.27 25.97
N GLY A 49 -2.75 8.85 25.58
CA GLY A 49 -3.90 8.74 26.47
C GLY A 49 -3.98 7.44 27.26
N PHE A 50 -3.44 6.34 26.74
CA PHE A 50 -3.59 5.01 27.35
C PHE A 50 -2.24 4.37 27.66
N ILE A 51 -1.33 4.33 26.68
CA ILE A 51 -0.06 3.61 26.83
C ILE A 51 0.89 4.36 27.77
N ASN A 52 1.08 5.67 27.57
CA ASN A 52 1.99 6.49 28.38
C ASN A 52 1.62 6.46 29.87
N PRO A 53 0.34 6.59 30.28
CA PRO A 53 -0.05 6.42 31.69
C PRO A 53 0.23 5.01 32.23
N ILE A 54 0.01 3.95 31.44
CA ILE A 54 0.27 2.58 31.87
C ILE A 54 1.77 2.34 32.05
N VAL A 55 2.59 2.71 31.06
CA VAL A 55 4.04 2.58 31.16
C VAL A 55 4.60 3.52 32.24
N GLY A 56 4.00 4.69 32.46
CA GLY A 56 4.33 5.60 33.56
C GLY A 56 3.82 5.17 34.94
N ALA A 57 2.95 4.16 35.01
CA ALA A 57 2.51 3.53 36.26
C ALA A 57 3.39 2.32 36.63
N PHE A 58 3.86 1.55 35.65
CA PHE A 58 4.79 0.43 35.84
C PHE A 58 6.27 0.88 35.85
N GLY A 59 6.59 1.96 35.16
CA GLY A 59 7.86 2.69 35.24
C GLY A 59 7.74 3.90 36.15
N THR A 60 8.85 4.33 36.74
CA THR A 60 8.91 5.53 37.60
C THR A 60 8.33 6.77 36.85
N LYS A 61 7.50 7.57 37.54
CA LYS A 61 6.60 8.65 37.06
C LYS A 61 7.01 9.35 35.75
N ASP A 62 6.10 9.37 34.80
CA ASP A 62 6.09 10.15 33.55
C ASP A 62 7.39 10.10 32.75
N LEU A 63 7.45 9.24 31.72
CA LEU A 63 8.58 9.16 30.79
C LEU A 63 9.04 10.54 30.31
N GLU A 64 8.14 11.45 29.97
CA GLU A 64 8.51 12.79 29.49
C GLU A 64 9.20 13.69 30.53
N LYS A 65 9.05 13.39 31.83
CA LYS A 65 9.67 14.18 32.91
C LYS A 65 11.06 13.70 33.29
N TYR A 66 11.58 12.62 32.69
CA TYR A 66 12.97 12.23 32.86
C TYR A 66 13.89 13.24 32.21
N ARG A 67 14.49 14.07 33.08
CA ARG A 67 15.51 15.05 32.73
C ARG A 67 16.78 14.70 33.48
N SER A 68 17.90 14.61 32.76
CA SER A 68 19.23 14.52 33.35
C SER A 68 19.96 15.83 33.11
N CYS A 69 20.63 16.36 34.12
CA CYS A 69 21.23 17.68 34.06
C CYS A 69 22.72 17.62 33.79
N LEU A 70 23.13 18.16 32.64
CA LEU A 70 24.51 18.09 32.19
C LEU A 70 25.42 19.14 32.88
N LYS A 71 24.83 20.23 33.41
CA LYS A 71 25.54 21.27 34.17
C LYS A 71 24.62 21.88 35.22
N ALA A 72 25.05 21.88 36.49
CA ALA A 72 24.27 22.40 37.62
C ALA A 72 24.37 23.94 37.74
N PRO A 73 23.37 24.61 38.35
CA PRO A 73 22.08 24.08 38.80
C PRO A 73 21.02 24.11 37.69
N CYS A 74 20.24 23.02 37.59
CA CYS A 74 19.06 22.97 36.73
C CYS A 74 17.82 23.39 37.52
N GLU A 75 17.58 24.68 37.63
CA GLU A 75 16.36 25.17 38.25
C GLU A 75 15.29 25.37 37.17
N THR A 76 14.17 24.67 37.33
CA THR A 76 12.97 24.83 36.48
C THR A 76 11.91 25.61 37.23
N ASN A 77 11.33 26.63 36.59
CA ASN A 77 10.23 27.41 37.18
C ASN A 77 8.93 26.60 37.21
N ALA A 78 7.90 27.10 37.91
CA ALA A 78 6.57 26.47 37.99
C ALA A 78 5.88 26.27 36.61
N THR A 79 6.35 26.96 35.56
CA THR A 79 5.91 26.81 34.16
C THR A 79 6.68 25.75 33.37
N GLY A 80 7.72 25.13 33.94
CA GLY A 80 8.52 24.08 33.28
C GLY A 80 9.67 24.59 32.41
N ASP A 81 9.88 25.90 32.33
CA ASP A 81 11.03 26.51 31.66
C ASP A 81 12.28 26.43 32.53
N VAL A 82 13.40 26.14 31.86
CA VAL A 82 14.70 25.95 32.48
C VAL A 82 15.36 27.31 32.62
N ILE A 83 15.48 27.81 33.84
CA ILE A 83 16.05 29.14 34.12
C ILE A 83 17.58 29.07 34.18
N HIS A 84 18.12 27.96 34.68
CA HIS A 84 19.54 27.69 34.71
C HIS A 84 19.80 26.23 34.33
N GLY A 85 20.93 25.95 33.65
CA GLY A 85 21.34 24.60 33.25
C GLY A 85 20.88 24.14 31.85
N ILE A 86 21.51 23.07 31.34
CA ILE A 86 21.13 22.38 30.09
C ILE A 86 20.56 21.00 30.49
N PRO A 87 19.24 20.81 30.47
CA PRO A 87 18.62 19.53 30.79
C PRO A 87 18.53 18.69 29.53
N ILE A 88 18.93 17.43 29.63
CA ILE A 88 18.72 16.44 28.59
C ILE A 88 17.42 15.69 28.90
N LEU A 89 16.42 15.89 28.06
CA LEU A 89 15.11 15.26 28.16
C LEU A 89 15.11 13.90 27.44
N TRP A 90 15.84 12.92 27.97
CA TRP A 90 15.85 11.54 27.41
C TRP A 90 14.46 10.89 27.44
N GLY A 91 13.62 11.38 28.34
CA GLY A 91 12.24 10.98 28.48
C GLY A 91 11.34 11.13 27.26
N SER A 92 11.44 12.28 26.58
CA SER A 92 10.64 12.56 25.38
C SER A 92 11.11 11.71 24.20
N VAL A 93 12.42 11.41 24.12
CA VAL A 93 12.98 10.51 23.10
C VAL A 93 12.44 9.10 23.27
N LEU A 94 12.41 8.58 24.50
CA LEU A 94 11.86 7.25 24.77
C LEU A 94 10.36 7.17 24.48
N SER A 95 9.60 8.21 24.83
CA SER A 95 8.18 8.36 24.47
C SER A 95 7.97 8.35 22.94
N ALA A 96 8.82 9.08 22.19
CA ALA A 96 8.77 9.12 20.73
C ALA A 96 9.11 7.77 20.10
N VAL A 97 10.12 7.06 20.60
CA VAL A 97 10.49 5.72 20.14
C VAL A 97 9.36 4.72 20.40
N LEU A 98 8.75 4.76 21.59
CA LEU A 98 7.61 3.91 21.92
C LEU A 98 6.42 4.17 20.98
N THR A 99 6.10 5.43 20.75
CA THR A 99 5.03 5.85 19.83
C THR A 99 5.30 5.36 18.41
N PHE A 100 6.55 5.46 17.95
CA PHE A 100 6.98 4.97 16.64
C PHE A 100 6.80 3.44 16.54
N LEU A 101 7.28 2.68 17.52
CA LEU A 101 7.15 1.21 17.54
C LEU A 101 5.69 0.76 17.53
N ILE A 102 4.82 1.42 18.29
CA ILE A 102 3.39 1.10 18.32
C ILE A 102 2.75 1.43 16.97
N THR A 103 3.01 2.61 16.41
CA THR A 103 2.48 3.01 15.10
C THR A 103 2.93 2.03 14.01
N ALA A 104 4.22 1.71 13.96
CA ALA A 104 4.77 0.73 13.02
C ALA A 104 4.13 -0.65 13.19
N SER A 105 3.94 -1.11 14.43
CA SER A 105 3.30 -2.40 14.71
C SER A 105 1.85 -2.45 14.23
N VAL A 106 1.07 -1.39 14.50
CA VAL A 106 -0.33 -1.31 14.06
C VAL A 106 -0.42 -1.26 12.53
N VAL A 107 0.39 -0.43 11.86
CA VAL A 107 0.42 -0.35 10.39
C VAL A 107 0.83 -1.69 9.78
N TYR A 108 1.85 -2.34 10.34
CA TYR A 108 2.29 -3.64 9.85
C TYR A 108 1.19 -4.71 10.00
N PHE A 109 0.56 -4.79 11.17
CA PHE A 109 -0.42 -5.84 11.45
C PHE A 109 -1.78 -5.62 10.73
N LEU A 110 -2.25 -4.36 10.64
CA LEU A 110 -3.54 -4.04 10.01
C LEU A 110 -3.48 -3.75 8.52
N MET A 111 -2.37 -3.26 7.97
CA MET A 111 -2.24 -3.01 6.53
C MET A 111 -1.33 -4.03 5.85
N VAL A 112 -0.09 -4.18 6.31
CA VAL A 112 0.92 -4.97 5.58
C VAL A 112 0.62 -6.47 5.64
N LEU A 113 0.20 -6.99 6.79
CA LEU A 113 -0.12 -8.41 6.95
C LEU A 113 -1.34 -8.88 6.12
N PRO A 114 -2.49 -8.18 6.11
CA PRO A 114 -3.60 -8.57 5.24
C PRO A 114 -3.28 -8.33 3.77
N MET A 115 -2.58 -7.25 3.43
CA MET A 115 -2.18 -6.99 2.04
C MET A 115 -1.24 -8.07 1.51
N SER A 116 -0.21 -8.46 2.28
CA SER A 116 0.71 -9.54 1.92
C SER A 116 0.00 -10.89 1.81
N ARG A 117 -0.95 -11.20 2.71
CA ARG A 117 -1.79 -12.40 2.58
C ARG A 117 -2.70 -12.37 1.37
N TYR A 118 -3.26 -11.21 1.03
CA TYR A 118 -4.11 -11.06 -0.15
C TYR A 118 -3.30 -11.22 -1.44
N LEU A 119 -2.13 -10.59 -1.53
CA LEU A 119 -1.21 -10.71 -2.66
C LEU A 119 -0.71 -12.15 -2.83
N ALA A 120 -0.36 -12.83 -1.73
CA ALA A 120 0.04 -14.24 -1.76
C ALA A 120 -1.09 -15.15 -2.29
N ARG A 121 -2.34 -14.87 -1.90
CA ARG A 121 -3.51 -15.60 -2.42
C ARG A 121 -3.78 -15.32 -3.89
N LYS A 122 -3.56 -14.08 -4.35
CA LYS A 122 -3.74 -13.73 -5.77
C LYS A 122 -2.68 -14.37 -6.64
N ALA A 123 -1.41 -14.32 -6.22
CA ALA A 123 -0.30 -14.97 -6.90
C ALA A 123 -0.48 -16.49 -6.99
N ALA A 124 -0.99 -17.13 -5.93
CA ALA A 124 -1.30 -18.56 -5.96
C ALA A 124 -2.43 -18.91 -6.96
N LYS A 125 -3.44 -18.04 -7.09
CA LYS A 125 -4.52 -18.22 -8.08
C LYS A 125 -4.04 -18.00 -9.52
N GLU A 126 -3.19 -17.00 -9.73
CA GLU A 126 -2.60 -16.71 -11.04
C GLU A 126 -1.66 -17.84 -11.47
N ALA A 127 -0.85 -18.39 -10.57
CA ALA A 127 -0.01 -19.56 -10.85
C ALA A 127 -0.83 -20.81 -11.21
N GLN A 128 -1.95 -21.07 -10.51
CA GLN A 128 -2.84 -22.18 -10.83
C GLN A 128 -3.54 -21.99 -12.19
N ALA A 129 -3.96 -20.76 -12.52
CA ALA A 129 -4.58 -20.47 -13.80
C ALA A 129 -3.58 -20.62 -14.98
N GLU A 130 -2.31 -20.26 -14.76
CA GLU A 130 -1.25 -20.44 -15.76
C GLU A 130 -0.88 -21.91 -15.95
N GLU A 131 -0.87 -22.71 -14.89
CA GLU A 131 -0.69 -24.17 -14.96
C GLU A 131 -1.86 -24.85 -15.69
N GLU A 132 -3.09 -24.44 -15.40
CA GLU A 132 -4.31 -24.98 -16.03
C GLU A 132 -4.40 -24.59 -17.52
N GLN A 133 -3.98 -23.36 -17.87
CA GLN A 133 -3.83 -22.94 -19.27
C GLN A 133 -2.72 -23.71 -20.01
N ALA A 134 -1.57 -23.93 -19.37
CA ALA A 134 -0.48 -24.69 -19.99
C ALA A 134 -0.86 -26.15 -20.28
N VAL A 135 -1.68 -26.75 -19.40
CA VAL A 135 -2.23 -28.10 -19.64
C VAL A 135 -3.27 -28.09 -20.76
N ALA A 136 -4.19 -27.11 -20.77
CA ALA A 136 -5.18 -26.99 -21.84
C ALA A 136 -4.54 -26.76 -23.23
N ASP A 137 -3.52 -25.91 -23.32
CA ASP A 137 -2.78 -25.67 -24.56
C ASP A 137 -2.04 -26.94 -25.02
N ALA A 138 -1.46 -27.71 -24.09
CA ALA A 138 -0.81 -28.97 -24.41
C ALA A 138 -1.79 -30.02 -24.94
N GLU A 139 -2.98 -30.13 -24.33
CA GLU A 139 -4.05 -31.02 -24.81
C GLU A 139 -4.57 -30.59 -26.20
N GLU A 140 -4.75 -29.29 -26.45
CA GLU A 140 -5.17 -28.78 -27.75
C GLU A 140 -4.12 -29.09 -28.84
N ILE A 141 -2.83 -28.94 -28.54
CA ILE A 141 -1.74 -29.29 -29.47
C ILE A 141 -1.75 -30.80 -29.77
N VAL A 142 -2.07 -31.65 -28.79
CA VAL A 142 -2.18 -33.11 -29.00
C VAL A 142 -3.37 -33.43 -29.89
N LEU A 143 -4.54 -32.85 -29.62
CA LEU A 143 -5.74 -33.04 -30.44
C LEU A 143 -5.52 -32.57 -31.89
N LEU A 144 -4.86 -31.43 -32.09
CA LEU A 144 -4.53 -30.92 -33.43
C LEU A 144 -3.56 -31.84 -34.18
N ARG A 145 -2.64 -32.53 -33.48
CA ARG A 145 -1.78 -33.56 -34.10
C ARG A 145 -2.57 -34.78 -34.53
N GLU A 146 -3.48 -35.28 -33.69
CA GLU A 146 -4.34 -36.42 -34.02
C GLU A 146 -5.21 -36.13 -35.24
N ILE A 147 -5.86 -34.96 -35.28
CA ILE A 147 -6.68 -34.53 -36.42
C ILE A 147 -5.84 -34.43 -37.71
N ARG A 148 -4.62 -33.91 -37.63
CA ARG A 148 -3.70 -33.86 -38.77
C ARG A 148 -3.40 -35.27 -39.30
N ASP A 149 -3.11 -36.20 -38.40
CA ASP A 149 -2.75 -37.57 -38.77
C ASP A 149 -3.94 -38.31 -39.38
N GLU A 150 -5.15 -38.12 -38.86
CA GLU A 150 -6.39 -38.63 -39.47
C GLU A 150 -6.64 -38.02 -40.86
N LEU A 151 -6.47 -36.71 -41.03
CA LEU A 151 -6.63 -36.04 -42.34
C LEU A 151 -5.63 -36.54 -43.37
N VAL A 152 -4.37 -36.77 -42.97
CA VAL A 152 -3.34 -37.34 -43.84
C VAL A 152 -3.71 -38.77 -44.23
N ALA A 153 -4.19 -39.59 -43.28
CA ALA A 153 -4.65 -40.94 -43.54
C ALA A 153 -5.84 -40.98 -44.52
N GLN A 154 -6.84 -40.11 -44.32
CA GLN A 154 -7.98 -39.98 -45.24
C GLN A 154 -7.53 -39.55 -46.64
N ARG A 155 -6.64 -38.55 -46.73
CA ARG A 155 -6.12 -38.05 -48.01
C ARG A 155 -5.33 -39.13 -48.77
N ALA A 156 -4.54 -39.94 -48.06
CA ALA A 156 -3.81 -41.06 -48.64
C ALA A 156 -4.76 -42.17 -49.13
N ALA A 157 -5.82 -42.48 -48.37
CA ALA A 157 -6.85 -43.44 -48.78
C ALA A 157 -7.62 -42.99 -50.04
N VAL A 158 -7.97 -41.71 -50.14
CA VAL A 158 -8.63 -41.12 -51.33
C VAL A 158 -7.72 -41.18 -52.56
N HIS A 159 -6.43 -40.90 -52.39
CA HIS A 159 -5.48 -40.94 -53.51
C HIS A 159 -5.26 -42.37 -54.05
N ASN A 160 -5.23 -43.39 -53.17
CA ASN A 160 -5.10 -44.79 -53.58
C ASN A 160 -6.41 -45.41 -54.11
N GLY A 161 -7.57 -44.94 -53.66
CA GLY A 161 -8.89 -45.42 -54.11
C GLY A 161 -9.36 -44.89 -55.48
N GLY A 162 -8.76 -43.80 -55.98
CA GLY A 162 -9.12 -43.18 -57.27
C GLY A 162 -8.58 -43.89 -58.52
N GLY A 163 -7.77 -44.93 -58.38
CA GLY A 163 -7.10 -45.63 -59.49
C GLY A 163 -7.83 -46.84 -60.06
N SER A 164 -8.95 -47.30 -59.48
CA SER A 164 -9.58 -48.58 -59.88
C SER A 164 -10.85 -48.45 -60.74
N GLY A 165 -11.07 -47.32 -61.42
CA GLY A 165 -12.30 -47.03 -62.17
C GLY A 165 -12.18 -46.96 -63.69
N SER A 166 -11.10 -47.44 -64.32
CA SER A 166 -10.93 -47.39 -65.78
C SER A 166 -10.39 -48.69 -66.35
N SER A 167 -11.17 -49.77 -66.29
CA SER A 167 -11.04 -50.93 -67.19
C SER A 167 -12.33 -51.78 -67.19
N ALA A 168 -13.30 -51.42 -68.03
CA ALA A 168 -14.31 -52.30 -68.64
C ALA A 168 -15.15 -51.50 -69.63
#